data_AF-V4ZUA8-F1
#
_entry.id   AF-V4ZUA8-F1
#
_cell.length_a   1.000
_cell.length_b   1.000
_cell.length_c   1.000
_cell.angle_alpha   90.00
_cell.angle_beta   90.00
_cell.angle_gamma   90.00
#
_symmetry.space_group_name_H-M   'P 1'
#
loop_
_entity.id
_entity.type
_entity.pdbx_description
1 polymer ?
#
loop_
_entity_poly.entity_id
_entity_poly.type
_entity_poly.pdbx_seq_one_letter_code
_entity_poly.pdbx_strand_id
1 'polypeptide(L)'
;MRHTPDAVRARLDELFEARLRGDAVAAVEERLRADLCLRVEPTEGSALRVAFRLHDRERRPCLRDGDPFRATYADEVDDLLRSWGVDPPDRYVFAAEDAAWDVYAATVDG
;
A
#
# COMPACT_ATOMS: atom_id res chain seq x y z
N MET A 1 4.51 1.88 -18.74
CA MET A 1 3.50 0.80 -18.59
C MET A 1 3.07 0.81 -17.14
N ARG A 2 1.78 0.67 -16.85
CA ARG A 2 1.29 0.54 -15.47
C ARG A 2 1.19 -0.94 -15.13
N HIS A 3 1.76 -1.34 -14.00
CA HIS A 3 1.67 -2.70 -13.48
C HIS A 3 0.55 -2.86 -12.47
N THR A 4 0.21 -1.79 -11.76
CA THR A 4 -0.91 -1.71 -10.81
C THR A 4 -2.24 -1.87 -11.56
N PRO A 5 -3.08 -2.85 -11.19
CA PRO A 5 -4.38 -3.03 -11.80
C PRO A 5 -5.27 -1.79 -11.66
N ASP A 6 -6.02 -1.45 -12.70
CA ASP A 6 -6.90 -0.28 -12.69
C ASP A 6 -7.97 -0.34 -11.59
N ALA A 7 -8.41 -1.54 -11.21
CA ALA A 7 -9.31 -1.75 -10.08
C ALA A 7 -8.71 -1.27 -8.74
N VAL A 8 -7.41 -1.53 -8.51
CA VAL A 8 -6.73 -1.07 -7.29
C VAL A 8 -6.69 0.45 -7.23
N ARG A 9 -6.39 1.10 -8.36
CA ARG A 9 -6.36 2.56 -8.45
C ARG A 9 -7.74 3.16 -8.18
N ALA A 10 -8.78 2.63 -8.81
CA ALA A 10 -10.15 3.09 -8.59
C ALA A 10 -10.56 2.98 -7.12
N ARG A 11 -10.18 1.91 -6.42
CA ARG A 11 -10.45 1.75 -4.99
C ARG A 11 -9.70 2.75 -4.11
N LEU A 12 -8.46 3.04 -4.45
CA LEU A 12 -7.67 4.06 -3.74
C LEU A 12 -8.25 5.46 -4.01
N ASP A 13 -8.64 5.77 -5.25
CA ASP A 13 -9.33 7.01 -5.58
C ASP A 13 -10.65 7.14 -4.79
N GLU A 14 -11.48 6.10 -4.74
CA GLU A 14 -12.70 6.05 -3.91
C GLU A 14 -12.40 6.33 -2.43
N LEU A 15 -11.33 5.72 -1.89
CA LEU A 15 -10.89 5.92 -0.51
C LEU A 15 -10.50 7.38 -0.25
N PHE A 16 -9.66 7.97 -1.11
CA PHE A 16 -9.18 9.34 -0.92
C PHE A 16 -10.30 10.37 -1.14
N GLU A 17 -11.19 10.12 -2.10
CA GLU A 17 -12.36 10.96 -2.31
C GLU A 17 -13.32 10.93 -1.12
N ALA A 18 -13.64 9.75 -0.58
CA ALA A 18 -14.50 9.62 0.61
C ALA A 18 -13.88 10.36 1.81
N ARG A 19 -12.57 10.20 1.98
CA ARG A 19 -11.81 10.90 3.02
C ARG A 19 -11.87 12.42 2.88
N LEU A 20 -11.71 12.94 1.66
CA LEU A 20 -11.79 14.38 1.38
C LEU A 20 -13.18 14.96 1.70
N ARG A 21 -14.23 14.15 1.54
CA ARG A 21 -15.61 14.50 1.91
C ARG A 21 -15.88 14.41 3.41
N GLY A 22 -14.96 13.83 4.19
CA GLY A 22 -15.14 13.55 5.62
C GLY A 22 -16.02 12.33 5.89
N ASP A 23 -16.21 11.46 4.90
CA ASP A 23 -16.99 10.23 5.04
C ASP A 23 -16.21 9.16 5.81
N ALA A 24 -16.94 8.19 6.37
CA ALA A 24 -16.32 7.01 6.97
C ALA A 24 -15.62 6.20 5.87
N VAL A 25 -14.31 6.03 6.01
CA VAL A 25 -13.47 5.35 5.02
C VAL A 25 -13.27 3.89 5.44
N ALA A 26 -13.65 2.96 4.57
CA ALA A 26 -13.32 1.55 4.76
C ALA A 26 -11.87 1.27 4.34
N ALA A 27 -11.23 0.28 4.97
CA ALA A 27 -9.93 -0.19 4.52
C ALA A 27 -10.04 -0.77 3.10
N VAL A 28 -9.05 -0.45 2.26
CA VAL A 28 -8.86 -1.05 0.94
C VAL A 28 -7.95 -2.26 1.10
N GLU A 29 -8.36 -3.42 0.59
CA GLU A 29 -7.50 -4.61 0.47
C GLU A 29 -7.64 -5.16 -0.94
N GLU A 30 -6.58 -5.01 -1.73
CA GLU A 30 -6.60 -5.28 -3.16
C GLU A 30 -5.36 -6.06 -3.61
N ARG A 31 -5.55 -6.93 -4.61
CA ARG A 31 -4.47 -7.78 -5.11
C ARG A 31 -3.74 -7.11 -6.26
N LEU A 32 -2.44 -6.86 -6.10
CA LEU A 32 -1.57 -6.28 -7.13
C LEU A 32 -1.01 -7.36 -8.07
N ARG A 33 -0.65 -8.52 -7.49
CA ARG A 33 -0.11 -9.68 -8.19
C ARG A 33 -0.49 -10.97 -7.44
N ALA A 34 -0.22 -12.13 -8.04
CA ALA A 34 -0.49 -13.42 -7.42
C ALA A 34 0.11 -13.57 -6.01
N ASP A 35 1.28 -13.01 -5.77
CA ASP A 35 2.02 -13.09 -4.50
C ASP A 35 2.08 -11.76 -3.74
N LEU A 36 1.35 -10.73 -4.19
CA LEU A 36 1.43 -9.38 -3.64
C LEU A 36 0.05 -8.73 -3.51
N CYS A 37 -0.32 -8.36 -2.30
CA CYS A 37 -1.53 -7.60 -1.99
C CYS A 37 -1.17 -6.25 -1.36
N LEU A 38 -1.98 -5.24 -1.65
CA LEU A 38 -1.95 -3.93 -1.02
C LEU A 38 -3.10 -3.84 -0.02
N ARG A 39 -2.81 -3.27 1.14
CA ARG A 39 -3.80 -2.87 2.13
C ARG A 39 -3.55 -1.42 2.53
N VAL A 40 -4.58 -0.59 2.47
CA VAL A 40 -4.56 0.79 2.95
C VAL A 40 -5.68 0.94 3.94
N GLU A 41 -5.33 1.22 5.19
CA GLU A 41 -6.29 1.36 6.28
C GLU A 41 -6.13 2.73 6.95
N PRO A 42 -7.23 3.47 7.16
CA PRO A 42 -7.18 4.67 7.98
C PRO A 42 -6.83 4.31 9.43
N THR A 43 -5.95 5.09 10.03
CA THR A 43 -5.63 4.98 11.45
C THR A 43 -6.31 6.10 12.24
N GLU A 44 -6.13 6.13 13.56
CA GLU A 44 -6.60 7.25 14.40
C GLU A 44 -6.06 8.58 13.85
N GLY A 45 -6.95 9.54 13.60
CA GLY A 45 -6.60 10.85 13.05
C GLY A 45 -6.53 10.87 11.52
N SER A 46 -5.57 11.62 10.98
CA SER A 46 -5.39 11.81 9.54
C SER A 46 -4.34 10.86 8.94
N ALA A 47 -3.70 10.01 9.73
CA ALA A 47 -2.73 9.07 9.19
C ALA A 47 -3.41 7.88 8.48
N LEU A 48 -2.69 7.31 7.51
CA LEU A 48 -3.03 6.06 6.84
C LEU A 48 -1.91 5.06 7.07
N ARG A 49 -2.27 3.80 7.31
CA ARG A 49 -1.33 2.69 7.29
C ARG A 49 -1.40 2.03 5.92
N VAL A 50 -0.27 2.06 5.22
CA VAL A 50 -0.09 1.43 3.92
C VAL A 50 0.77 0.19 4.13
N ALA A 51 0.22 -0.96 3.74
CA ALA A 51 0.83 -2.26 3.95
C ALA A 51 0.81 -3.10 2.67
N PHE A 52 1.97 -3.66 2.32
CA PHE A 52 2.12 -4.67 1.29
C PHE A 52 2.25 -6.04 1.96
N ARG A 53 1.43 -6.98 1.53
CA ARG A 53 1.45 -8.37 2.00
C ARG A 53 2.09 -9.21 0.90
N LEU A 54 3.16 -9.91 1.23
CA LEU A 54 3.93 -10.75 0.32
C LEU A 54 3.87 -12.22 0.73
N HIS A 55 3.57 -13.12 -0.20
CA HIS A 55 3.49 -14.56 0.05
C HIS A 55 4.67 -15.32 -0.56
N ASP A 56 5.15 -16.36 0.15
CA ASP A 56 6.11 -17.38 -0.33
C ASP A 56 7.41 -16.81 -0.91
N ARG A 57 8.12 -15.99 -0.12
CA ARG A 57 9.41 -15.41 -0.50
C ARG A 57 10.37 -15.36 0.69
N GLU A 58 11.65 -15.32 0.39
CA GLU A 58 12.67 -15.01 1.40
C GLU A 58 12.40 -13.62 1.99
N ARG A 59 12.19 -13.56 3.31
CA ARG A 59 11.97 -12.31 4.05
C ARG A 59 13.14 -11.37 3.87
N ARG A 60 12.83 -10.09 3.66
CA ARG A 60 13.81 -9.01 3.58
C ARG A 60 13.47 -7.91 4.59
N PRO A 61 14.41 -7.04 4.97
CA PRO A 61 14.11 -5.93 5.86
C PRO A 61 13.14 -4.91 5.25
N CYS A 62 13.26 -4.63 3.95
CA CYS A 62 12.37 -3.71 3.23
C CYS A 62 11.73 -4.36 2.01
N LEU A 63 10.53 -3.89 1.62
CA LEU A 63 9.79 -4.41 0.47
C LEU A 63 10.58 -4.32 -0.85
N ARG A 64 11.32 -3.21 -1.01
CA ARG A 64 12.12 -2.89 -2.21
C ARG A 64 13.44 -3.67 -2.28
N ASP A 65 13.83 -4.36 -1.21
CA ASP A 65 15.07 -5.12 -1.21
C ASP A 65 14.87 -6.40 -2.05
N GLY A 66 15.47 -6.44 -3.23
CA GLY A 66 15.67 -7.67 -4.01
C GLY A 66 14.92 -7.76 -5.34
N ASP A 67 13.59 -7.64 -5.35
CA ASP A 67 12.76 -7.86 -6.56
C ASP A 67 12.36 -6.51 -7.19
N PRO A 68 12.87 -6.19 -8.41
CA PRO A 68 12.56 -4.94 -9.11
C PRO A 68 11.06 -4.70 -9.32
N PHE A 69 10.25 -5.77 -9.47
CA PHE A 69 8.82 -5.62 -9.65
C PHE A 69 8.13 -5.12 -8.39
N ARG A 70 8.59 -5.53 -7.20
CA ARG A 70 8.04 -5.03 -5.92
C ARG A 70 8.28 -3.54 -5.78
N ALA A 71 9.48 -3.08 -6.17
CA ALA A 71 9.78 -1.66 -6.22
C ALA A 71 8.85 -0.93 -7.17
N THR A 72 8.62 -1.46 -8.39
CA THR A 72 7.69 -0.83 -9.34
C THR A 72 6.25 -0.72 -8.80
N TYR A 73 5.72 -1.76 -8.16
CA TYR A 73 4.39 -1.66 -7.54
C TYR A 73 4.35 -0.65 -6.40
N ALA A 74 5.38 -0.61 -5.56
CA ALA A 74 5.48 0.37 -4.48
C ALA A 74 5.57 1.80 -5.04
N ASP A 75 6.36 2.01 -6.09
CA ASP A 75 6.55 3.33 -6.71
C ASP A 75 5.26 3.82 -7.38
N GLU A 76 4.50 2.94 -8.05
CA GLU A 76 3.21 3.30 -8.63
C GLU A 76 2.14 3.62 -7.57
N VAL A 77 2.16 2.94 -6.42
CA VAL A 77 1.31 3.28 -5.27
C VAL A 77 1.74 4.61 -4.66
N ASP A 78 3.04 4.84 -4.49
CA ASP A 78 3.60 6.10 -3.99
C ASP A 78 3.22 7.29 -4.88
N ASP A 79 3.26 7.11 -6.20
CA ASP A 79 2.82 8.15 -7.14
C ASP A 79 1.33 8.46 -7.02
N LEU A 80 0.50 7.45 -6.74
CA LEU A 80 -0.91 7.66 -6.47
C LEU A 80 -1.12 8.40 -5.14
N LEU A 81 -0.40 8.04 -4.07
CA LEU A 81 -0.42 8.76 -2.79
C LEU A 81 -0.06 10.23 -3.00
N ARG A 82 1.04 10.52 -3.71
CA ARG A 82 1.47 11.89 -4.05
C ARG A 82 0.41 12.65 -4.82
N SER A 83 -0.32 12.00 -5.74
CA SER A 83 -1.37 12.63 -6.52
C SER A 83 -2.55 13.13 -5.66
N TRP A 84 -2.74 12.53 -4.49
CA TRP A 84 -3.73 12.92 -3.48
C TRP A 84 -3.14 13.81 -2.37
N GLY A 85 -1.89 14.25 -2.51
CA GLY A 85 -1.20 15.09 -1.52
C GLY A 85 -0.72 14.35 -0.27
N VAL A 86 -0.65 13.01 -0.34
CA VAL A 86 -0.10 12.17 0.74
C VAL A 86 1.37 11.91 0.45
N ASP A 87 2.24 12.24 1.39
CA ASP A 87 3.66 11.96 1.26
C ASP A 87 3.94 10.47 1.53
N PRO A 88 4.45 9.71 0.54
CA PRO A 88 4.76 8.31 0.73
C PRO A 88 5.98 8.14 1.65
N PRO A 89 6.11 6.96 2.29
CA PRO A 89 7.20 6.71 3.20
C PRO A 89 8.51 6.48 2.44
N ASP A 90 9.65 6.80 3.07
CA ASP A 90 10.97 6.45 2.52
C ASP A 90 11.10 4.95 2.25
N ARG A 91 10.49 4.13 3.11
CA ARG A 91 10.55 2.67 3.04
C ARG A 91 9.36 1.99 3.69
N TYR A 92 8.93 0.89 3.06
CA TYR A 92 8.05 -0.11 3.65
C TYR A 92 8.90 -1.18 4.33
N VAL A 93 8.89 -1.18 5.67
CA VAL A 93 9.69 -2.12 6.48
C VAL A 93 8.85 -3.33 6.86
N PHE A 94 9.51 -4.48 7.00
CA PHE A 94 8.87 -5.65 7.58
C PHE A 94 8.29 -5.32 8.96
N ALA A 95 7.00 -5.58 9.13
CA ALA A 95 6.23 -5.21 10.32
C ALA A 95 5.70 -6.41 11.08
N ALA A 96 5.25 -7.46 10.37
CA ALA A 96 4.64 -8.64 10.97
C ALA A 96 4.59 -9.82 10.01
N GLU A 97 4.32 -10.99 10.58
CA GLU A 97 3.85 -12.17 9.85
C GLU A 97 2.34 -12.28 10.06
N ASP A 98 1.60 -12.50 8.98
CA ASP A 98 0.16 -12.73 9.01
C ASP A 98 -0.17 -14.02 8.25
N ALA A 99 -0.35 -15.10 9.02
CA ALA A 99 -0.47 -16.46 8.51
C ALA A 99 0.69 -16.84 7.57
N ALA A 100 0.45 -16.87 6.26
CA ALA A 100 1.44 -17.20 5.23
C ALA A 100 2.03 -15.96 4.52
N TRP A 101 1.78 -14.76 5.06
CA TRP A 101 2.15 -13.49 4.44
C TRP A 101 3.13 -12.71 5.31
N ASP A 102 4.21 -12.24 4.71
CA ASP A 102 5.05 -11.20 5.30
C ASP A 102 4.41 -9.82 5.04
N VAL A 103 4.25 -9.03 6.08
CA VAL A 103 3.65 -7.69 6.01
C VAL A 103 4.75 -6.64 6.04
N TYR A 104 4.81 -5.81 5.00
CA TYR A 104 5.69 -4.65 4.90
C TYR A 104 4.85 -3.38 4.98
N ALA A 105 5.03 -2.58 6.01
CA ALA A 105 4.13 -1.46 6.26
C ALA A 105 4.86 -0.17 6.62
N ALA A 106 4.15 0.93 6.45
CA ALA A 106 4.51 2.23 6.96
C ALA A 106 3.23 3.03 7.25
N THR A 107 3.35 4.00 8.13
CA THR A 107 2.31 4.99 8.38
C THR A 107 2.69 6.26 7.64
N VAL A 108 1.74 6.83 6.91
CA VAL A 108 1.89 8.09 6.20
C VAL A 108 0.85 9.08 6.71
N ASP A 109 1.26 10.34 6.83
CA ASP A 109 0.34 11.42 7.15
C ASP A 109 -0.28 11.95 5.85
N GLY A 110 -1.57 12.27 5.93
CA GLY A 110 -2.34 12.89 4.85
C GLY A 110 -3.49 13.70 5.40
#